data_AF-A0A8T5PW25-F1
#
_entry.id   AF-A0A8T5PW25-F1
#
_cell.length_a   1.000
_cell.length_b   1.000
_cell.length_c   1.000
_cell.angle_alpha   90.00
_cell.angle_beta   90.00
_cell.angle_gamma   90.00
#
_symmetry.space_group_name_H-M   'P 1'
#
loop_
_entity.id
_entity.type
_entity.pdbx_description
1 polymer ?
#
loop_
_entity_poly.entity_id
_entity_poly.type
_entity_poly.pdbx_seq_one_letter_code
_entity_poly.pdbx_strand_id
1 'polypeptide(L)'
;EVRHEWDTEEYHPPWNSQIDPIFSLPYHEYVDIEAYNPTLEQEGMENDAMDTVVDHLHSTQASGMMYLNRALKGSSLTSYDLRFDHGLYLWYLPPEIIANVPWTYQFVVGDPFDDLESNNDGFGDWLYVYPDPLNNNEPLPSYNLMGVREGIDDIKYLYTLEKAIETSANSTKKQEAQELLDDIRQKSTIVMDCEAPEYQPTGKCPDYVDLMQQHITPEQIDVWRKEIVDLILDLKS
;
A
#
# COMPACT_ATOMS: atom_id res chain seq x y z
N GLU A 1 -7.24 18.49 -34.43
CA GLU A 1 -6.87 17.54 -33.37
C GLU A 1 -7.13 16.14 -33.88
N VAL A 2 -6.15 15.25 -33.78
CA VAL A 2 -6.37 13.82 -33.99
C VAL A 2 -6.82 13.29 -32.63
N ARG A 3 -8.12 13.02 -32.46
CA ARG A 3 -8.56 12.19 -31.34
C ARG A 3 -8.08 10.78 -31.64
N HIS A 4 -7.18 10.26 -30.81
CA HIS A 4 -6.95 8.83 -30.75
C HIS A 4 -8.21 8.25 -30.09
N GLU A 5 -9.03 7.54 -30.88
CA GLU A 5 -10.11 6.73 -30.31
C GLU A 5 -9.44 5.57 -29.57
N TRP A 6 -9.46 5.62 -28.24
CA TRP A 6 -9.13 4.46 -27.40
C TRP A 6 -10.31 3.51 -27.51
N ASP A 7 -10.18 2.48 -28.36
CA ASP A 7 -11.19 1.44 -28.50
C ASP A 7 -11.10 0.51 -27.29
N THR A 8 -11.79 0.88 -26.21
CA THR A 8 -11.99 0.02 -25.04
C THR A 8 -13.17 -0.90 -25.31
N GLU A 9 -13.03 -1.87 -26.22
CA GLU A 9 -13.88 -3.05 -26.09
C GLU A 9 -13.64 -3.60 -24.68
N GLU A 10 -14.68 -3.65 -23.85
CA GLU A 10 -14.66 -4.28 -22.52
C GLU A 10 -14.23 -5.74 -22.69
N TYR A 11 -12.92 -5.95 -22.73
CA TYR A 11 -12.34 -7.27 -22.84
C TYR A 11 -12.23 -7.83 -21.43
N HIS A 12 -13.31 -8.48 -21.01
CA HIS A 12 -13.31 -9.37 -19.86
C HIS A 12 -12.99 -10.78 -20.38
N PRO A 13 -11.71 -11.22 -20.41
CA PRO A 13 -11.44 -12.62 -20.65
C PRO A 13 -12.23 -13.41 -19.59
N PRO A 14 -12.87 -14.53 -19.96
CA PRO A 14 -13.38 -15.43 -18.95
C PRO A 14 -12.21 -15.75 -18.01
N TRP A 15 -12.39 -15.56 -16.71
CA TRP A 15 -11.43 -15.78 -15.59
C TRP A 15 -10.69 -17.14 -15.60
N ASN A 16 -10.91 -17.97 -16.61
CA ASN A 16 -10.52 -19.35 -16.75
C ASN A 16 -9.60 -19.59 -17.96
N SER A 17 -9.34 -18.59 -18.82
CA SER A 17 -8.49 -18.75 -20.00
C SER A 17 -7.05 -18.34 -19.73
N GLN A 18 -6.14 -19.31 -19.63
CA GLN A 18 -4.69 -19.12 -19.44
C GLN A 18 -3.97 -18.45 -20.63
N ILE A 19 -4.69 -18.10 -21.70
CA ILE A 19 -4.14 -17.56 -22.94
C ILE A 19 -5.03 -16.41 -23.38
N ASP A 20 -4.44 -15.23 -23.51
CA ASP A 20 -5.10 -14.09 -24.13
C ASP A 20 -5.31 -14.39 -25.64
N PRO A 21 -6.55 -14.40 -26.15
CA PRO A 21 -6.87 -14.75 -27.52
C PRO A 21 -6.48 -13.66 -28.55
N ILE A 22 -6.20 -12.43 -28.12
CA ILE A 22 -5.75 -11.33 -28.97
C ILE A 22 -4.24 -11.40 -29.14
N PHE A 23 -3.50 -11.62 -28.05
CA PHE A 23 -2.04 -11.57 -28.05
C PHE A 23 -1.38 -12.94 -28.17
N SER A 24 -2.12 -14.04 -27.99
CA SER A 24 -1.59 -15.42 -27.97
C SER A 24 -0.41 -15.61 -27.00
N LEU A 25 -0.33 -14.76 -25.97
CA LEU A 25 0.67 -14.82 -24.92
C LEU A 25 0.06 -15.54 -23.70
N PRO A 26 0.81 -16.42 -23.02
CA PRO A 26 0.49 -16.77 -21.65
C PRO A 26 0.51 -15.48 -20.82
N TYR A 27 -0.43 -15.33 -19.89
CA TYR A 27 -0.61 -14.18 -18.98
C TYR A 27 0.63 -13.82 -18.11
N HIS A 28 1.80 -14.43 -18.35
CA HIS A 28 2.88 -14.59 -17.38
C HIS A 28 4.14 -13.74 -17.66
N GLU A 29 4.14 -12.77 -18.59
CA GLU A 29 5.38 -12.02 -18.88
C GLU A 29 5.41 -10.56 -18.35
N TYR A 30 4.28 -9.94 -18.01
CA TYR A 30 4.28 -8.54 -17.54
C TYR A 30 3.17 -8.21 -16.53
N VAL A 31 3.14 -8.86 -15.37
CA VAL A 31 2.23 -8.60 -14.22
C VAL A 31 1.03 -9.56 -14.17
N ASP A 32 1.20 -10.60 -13.35
CA ASP A 32 0.21 -10.97 -12.35
C ASP A 32 0.94 -11.76 -11.25
N ILE A 33 1.14 -11.16 -10.07
CA ILE A 33 1.50 -11.93 -8.87
C ILE A 33 0.17 -12.19 -8.16
N GLU A 34 -0.57 -13.17 -8.66
CA GLU A 34 -1.69 -13.73 -7.90
C GLU A 34 -1.10 -14.53 -6.73
N ALA A 35 -0.98 -13.89 -5.57
CA ALA A 35 -0.82 -14.58 -4.30
C ALA A 35 -2.17 -15.19 -3.90
N TYR A 36 -2.71 -16.11 -4.70
CA TYR A 36 -3.97 -16.77 -4.41
C TYR A 36 -3.77 -17.85 -3.34
N ASN A 37 -3.99 -17.46 -2.07
CA ASN A 37 -4.34 -18.41 -1.02
C ASN A 37 -5.76 -18.07 -0.51
N PRO A 38 -6.79 -18.82 -0.93
CA PRO A 38 -8.19 -18.53 -0.61
C PRO A 38 -8.53 -18.63 0.89
N THR A 39 -7.59 -19.07 1.73
CA THR A 39 -7.76 -19.11 3.18
C THR A 39 -7.51 -17.75 3.85
N LEU A 40 -6.74 -16.86 3.22
CA LEU A 40 -6.33 -15.56 3.82
C LEU A 40 -7.35 -14.43 3.57
N GLU A 41 -8.12 -14.50 2.49
CA GLU A 41 -9.13 -13.47 2.14
C GLU A 41 -10.33 -13.46 3.10
N GLN A 42 -10.60 -14.60 3.77
CA GLN A 42 -11.84 -14.78 4.53
C GLN A 42 -11.68 -14.66 6.06
N GLU A 43 -10.45 -14.68 6.60
CA GLU A 43 -10.22 -14.73 8.05
C GLU A 43 -9.54 -13.48 8.66
N GLY A 44 -8.84 -12.64 7.88
CA GLY A 44 -7.76 -11.81 8.46
C GLY A 44 -8.10 -10.46 9.12
N MET A 45 -9.25 -9.83 8.89
CA MET A 45 -9.48 -8.46 9.40
C MET A 45 -10.88 -8.17 9.94
N GLU A 46 -11.89 -8.97 9.62
CA GLU A 46 -13.26 -8.73 10.12
C GLU A 46 -13.64 -9.61 11.32
N ASN A 47 -12.96 -10.73 11.57
CA ASN A 47 -13.40 -11.71 12.59
C ASN A 47 -12.30 -12.31 13.48
N ASP A 48 -11.04 -12.40 13.03
CA ASP A 48 -9.94 -12.86 13.86
C ASP A 48 -9.03 -11.71 14.30
N ALA A 49 -8.59 -11.74 15.56
CA ALA A 49 -7.54 -10.84 16.02
C ALA A 49 -6.25 -11.11 15.24
N MET A 50 -5.52 -10.08 14.85
CA MET A 50 -4.23 -10.16 14.11
C MET A 50 -3.27 -11.22 14.69
N ASP A 51 -3.28 -11.42 16.01
CA ASP A 51 -2.51 -12.46 16.71
C ASP A 51 -2.80 -13.89 16.18
N THR A 52 -4.04 -14.19 15.81
CA THR A 52 -4.45 -15.50 15.26
C THR A 52 -3.87 -15.71 13.87
N VAL A 53 -3.89 -14.66 13.03
CA VAL A 53 -3.26 -14.67 11.69
C VAL A 53 -1.77 -14.91 11.83
N VAL A 54 -1.11 -14.20 12.74
CA VAL A 54 0.32 -14.35 13.03
C VAL A 54 0.66 -15.75 13.53
N ASP A 55 -0.10 -16.29 14.47
CA ASP A 55 0.07 -17.66 14.98
C ASP A 55 -0.05 -18.69 13.84
N HIS A 56 -1.01 -18.50 12.93
CA HIS A 56 -1.16 -19.36 11.77
C HIS A 56 0.06 -19.29 10.83
N LEU A 57 0.50 -18.08 10.47
CA LEU A 57 1.66 -17.86 9.61
C LEU A 57 2.93 -18.47 10.22
N HIS A 58 3.13 -18.31 11.52
CA HIS A 58 4.21 -18.97 12.26
C HIS A 58 4.14 -20.49 12.20
N SER A 59 2.95 -21.07 12.47
CA SER A 59 2.78 -22.53 12.50
C SER A 59 3.01 -23.20 11.15
N THR A 60 2.78 -22.44 10.07
CA THR A 60 2.90 -22.91 8.68
C THR A 60 4.21 -22.49 8.01
N GLN A 61 5.04 -21.68 8.68
CA GLN A 61 6.23 -21.05 8.09
C GLN A 61 5.90 -20.27 6.81
N ALA A 62 4.72 -19.64 6.79
CA ALA A 62 4.22 -18.85 5.67
C ALA A 62 4.44 -17.36 5.90
N SER A 63 4.29 -16.59 4.83
CA SER A 63 4.21 -15.12 4.88
C SER A 63 2.82 -14.68 4.43
N GLY A 64 2.29 -13.66 5.08
CA GLY A 64 1.05 -13.01 4.71
C GLY A 64 1.29 -11.85 3.77
N MET A 65 0.29 -11.59 2.93
CA MET A 65 0.17 -10.36 2.16
C MET A 65 -1.18 -9.76 2.50
N MET A 66 -1.26 -8.45 2.57
CA MET A 66 -2.51 -7.74 2.76
C MET A 66 -2.95 -7.05 1.48
N TYR A 67 -4.24 -6.76 1.41
CA TYR A 67 -4.83 -5.91 0.39
C TYR A 67 -5.66 -4.84 1.07
N LEU A 68 -5.25 -3.58 0.91
CA LEU A 68 -6.07 -2.44 1.30
C LEU A 68 -6.95 -2.00 0.14
N ASN A 69 -8.25 -2.24 0.26
CA ASN A 69 -9.21 -1.81 -0.75
C ASN A 69 -9.44 -0.30 -0.66
N ARG A 70 -8.74 0.44 -1.52
CA ARG A 70 -8.88 1.89 -1.68
C ARG A 70 -9.76 2.30 -2.85
N ALA A 71 -10.40 1.35 -3.55
CA ALA A 71 -11.20 1.65 -4.76
C ALA A 71 -12.36 2.61 -4.45
N LEU A 72 -12.93 2.54 -3.26
CA LEU A 72 -14.03 3.42 -2.82
C LEU A 72 -13.59 4.85 -2.47
N LYS A 73 -12.28 5.13 -2.35
CA LYS A 73 -11.81 6.50 -2.16
C LYS A 73 -11.88 7.31 -3.46
N GLY A 74 -11.88 6.67 -4.64
CA GLY A 74 -11.96 7.34 -5.93
C GLY A 74 -11.02 8.55 -6.02
N SER A 75 -11.55 9.71 -6.39
CA SER A 75 -10.81 10.98 -6.51
C SER A 75 -10.28 11.57 -5.20
N SER A 76 -10.65 11.02 -4.05
CA SER A 76 -10.11 11.45 -2.74
C SER A 76 -8.83 10.72 -2.35
N LEU A 77 -8.42 9.68 -3.10
CA LEU A 77 -7.15 9.03 -2.90
C LEU A 77 -6.00 9.97 -3.29
N THR A 78 -5.01 10.05 -2.41
CA THR A 78 -3.80 10.82 -2.62
C THR A 78 -2.56 9.93 -2.69
N SER A 79 -1.46 10.46 -3.22
CA SER A 79 -0.16 9.78 -3.12
C SER A 79 0.28 9.55 -1.68
N TYR A 80 -0.18 10.38 -0.75
CA TYR A 80 0.09 10.20 0.67
C TYR A 80 -0.57 8.95 1.23
N ASP A 81 -1.81 8.65 0.84
CA ASP A 81 -2.50 7.42 1.24
C ASP A 81 -1.66 6.19 0.88
N LEU A 82 -1.17 6.15 -0.36
CA LEU A 82 -0.38 5.03 -0.85
C LEU A 82 1.02 4.98 -0.23
N ARG A 83 1.64 6.13 0.05
CA ARG A 83 2.89 6.19 0.82
C ARG A 83 2.70 5.62 2.22
N PHE A 84 1.60 5.95 2.87
CA PHE A 84 1.29 5.47 4.21
C PHE A 84 1.02 3.96 4.22
N ASP A 85 0.15 3.49 3.31
CA ASP A 85 -0.26 2.10 3.15
C ASP A 85 0.93 1.17 2.87
N HIS A 86 1.77 1.54 1.89
CA HIS A 86 2.95 0.76 1.48
C HIS A 86 4.21 1.12 2.26
N GLY A 87 4.07 1.94 3.29
CA GLY A 87 5.16 2.47 4.10
C GLY A 87 4.97 2.17 5.57
N LEU A 88 4.61 3.22 6.32
CA LEU A 88 4.50 3.16 7.78
C LEU A 88 3.52 2.09 8.26
N TYR A 89 2.37 1.94 7.60
CA TYR A 89 1.39 0.94 8.02
C TYR A 89 1.93 -0.48 7.85
N LEU A 90 2.55 -0.78 6.71
CA LEU A 90 3.16 -2.08 6.47
C LEU A 90 4.33 -2.37 7.42
N TRP A 91 5.11 -1.36 7.82
CA TRP A 91 6.13 -1.53 8.87
C TRP A 91 5.54 -1.79 10.26
N TYR A 92 4.38 -1.20 10.56
CA TYR A 92 3.69 -1.41 11.84
C TYR A 92 3.14 -2.83 11.98
N LEU A 93 2.76 -3.46 10.87
CA LEU A 93 2.21 -4.81 10.88
C LEU A 93 3.23 -5.85 11.38
N PRO A 94 2.75 -7.00 11.86
CA PRO A 94 3.63 -8.12 12.19
C PRO A 94 4.57 -8.45 11.03
N PRO A 95 5.83 -8.83 11.31
CA PRO A 95 6.84 -9.07 10.27
C PRO A 95 6.51 -10.24 9.33
N GLU A 96 5.55 -11.08 9.69
CA GLU A 96 5.01 -12.13 8.82
C GLU A 96 4.20 -11.55 7.66
N ILE A 97 3.67 -10.32 7.79
CA ILE A 97 2.98 -9.59 6.72
C ILE A 97 4.01 -8.81 5.91
N ILE A 98 4.35 -9.32 4.73
CA ILE A 98 5.54 -8.86 3.99
C ILE A 98 5.22 -7.86 2.88
N ALA A 99 3.95 -7.70 2.51
CA ALA A 99 3.54 -6.84 1.40
C ALA A 99 2.10 -6.34 1.54
N ASN A 100 1.86 -5.14 1.02
CA ASN A 100 0.55 -4.68 0.58
C ASN A 100 0.45 -4.85 -0.94
N VAL A 101 -0.48 -5.69 -1.39
CA VAL A 101 -0.70 -6.01 -2.80
C VAL A 101 -1.97 -5.31 -3.26
N PRO A 102 -1.90 -4.35 -4.18
CA PRO A 102 -3.10 -3.70 -4.70
C PRO A 102 -3.89 -4.69 -5.58
N TRP A 103 -5.21 -4.50 -5.65
CA TRP A 103 -6.10 -5.34 -6.48
C TRP A 103 -5.76 -5.30 -7.97
N THR A 104 -5.22 -4.17 -8.44
CA THR A 104 -4.77 -4.02 -9.81
C THR A 104 -3.55 -3.10 -9.87
N TYR A 105 -2.73 -3.34 -10.88
CA TYR A 105 -1.69 -2.41 -11.28
C TYR A 105 -2.25 -1.27 -12.17
N GLN A 106 -3.21 -1.59 -13.03
CA GLN A 106 -3.84 -0.67 -13.98
C GLN A 106 -5.29 -1.09 -14.24
N PHE A 107 -6.21 -0.14 -14.12
CA PHE A 107 -7.60 -0.29 -14.53
C PHE A 107 -8.04 1.02 -15.16
N VAL A 108 -8.48 0.94 -16.42
CA VAL A 108 -8.88 2.11 -17.22
C VAL A 108 -10.32 1.92 -17.66
N VAL A 109 -11.12 2.97 -17.52
CA VAL A 109 -12.49 3.09 -18.00
C VAL A 109 -12.52 4.22 -19.04
N GLY A 110 -12.45 3.86 -20.32
CA GLY A 110 -12.46 4.84 -21.41
C GLY A 110 -11.08 5.43 -21.68
N ASP A 111 -10.99 6.76 -21.78
CA ASP A 111 -9.73 7.48 -21.98
C ASP A 111 -8.97 7.63 -20.65
N PRO A 112 -7.75 7.07 -20.52
CA PRO A 112 -6.94 7.15 -19.30
C PRO A 112 -6.54 8.57 -18.90
N PHE A 113 -6.85 9.58 -19.71
CA PHE A 113 -6.58 10.99 -19.43
C PHE A 113 -7.85 11.81 -19.16
N ASP A 114 -9.03 11.17 -19.16
CA ASP A 114 -10.31 11.82 -18.89
C ASP A 114 -11.03 11.21 -17.67
N ASP A 115 -10.72 11.75 -16.49
CA ASP A 115 -11.35 11.37 -15.21
C ASP A 115 -12.88 11.60 -15.18
N LEU A 116 -13.47 12.26 -16.19
CA LEU A 116 -14.92 12.48 -16.28
C LEU A 116 -15.68 11.27 -16.86
N GLU A 117 -14.97 10.29 -17.45
CA GLU A 117 -15.57 9.12 -18.08
C GLU A 117 -15.91 7.99 -17.10
N SER A 118 -15.79 8.23 -15.78
CA SER A 118 -16.14 7.24 -14.74
C SER A 118 -17.49 6.57 -15.01
N ASN A 119 -17.51 5.25 -14.85
CA ASN A 119 -18.72 4.46 -15.00
C ASN A 119 -19.78 4.89 -13.96
N ASN A 120 -21.05 4.54 -14.21
CA ASN A 120 -22.18 4.90 -13.33
C ASN A 120 -22.04 4.42 -11.87
N ASP A 121 -21.04 3.57 -11.58
CA ASP A 121 -20.73 3.04 -10.26
C ASP A 121 -19.75 3.93 -9.46
N GLY A 122 -19.28 5.04 -10.04
CA GLY A 122 -18.43 6.02 -9.36
C GLY A 122 -16.96 5.60 -9.24
N PHE A 123 -16.54 4.56 -9.96
CA PHE A 123 -15.14 4.16 -10.05
C PHE A 123 -14.48 4.89 -11.24
N GLY A 124 -13.44 5.67 -10.95
CA GLY A 124 -12.57 6.25 -11.96
C GLY A 124 -11.40 5.33 -12.31
N ASP A 125 -10.50 5.81 -13.15
CA ASP A 125 -9.27 5.10 -13.50
C ASP A 125 -8.38 4.85 -12.27
N TRP A 126 -7.77 3.67 -12.23
CA TRP A 126 -6.76 3.30 -11.24
C TRP A 126 -5.44 2.98 -11.93
N LEU A 127 -4.50 3.93 -11.92
CA LEU A 127 -3.25 3.80 -12.65
C LEU A 127 -2.04 4.09 -11.75
N TYR A 128 -1.15 3.10 -11.61
CA TYR A 128 0.22 3.34 -11.11
C TYR A 128 1.12 3.91 -12.20
N VAL A 129 0.84 3.62 -13.46
CA VAL A 129 1.50 4.24 -14.61
C VAL A 129 0.48 4.51 -15.70
N TYR A 130 0.59 5.67 -16.33
CA TYR A 130 -0.23 6.04 -17.49
C TYR A 130 0.46 5.56 -18.77
N PRO A 131 -0.30 5.20 -19.83
CA PRO A 131 0.30 5.01 -21.15
C PRO A 131 0.94 6.34 -21.61
N ASP A 132 2.05 6.29 -22.33
CA ASP A 132 2.58 7.50 -23.00
C ASP A 132 1.96 7.59 -24.40
N PRO A 133 1.20 8.67 -24.72
CA PRO A 133 0.55 8.82 -26.02
C PRO A 133 1.55 8.98 -27.18
N LEU A 134 2.82 9.26 -26.90
CA LEU A 134 3.89 9.41 -27.88
C LEU A 134 4.80 8.18 -27.95
N ASN A 135 4.84 7.34 -26.90
CA ASN A 135 5.75 6.19 -26.81
C ASN A 135 5.17 5.03 -25.99
N ASN A 136 4.50 4.08 -26.65
CA ASN A 136 3.89 2.91 -26.00
C ASN A 136 4.85 2.02 -25.18
N ASN A 137 6.17 2.19 -25.28
CA ASN A 137 7.15 1.41 -24.52
C ASN A 137 7.63 2.12 -23.24
N GLU A 138 7.23 3.37 -23.01
CA GLU A 138 7.70 4.18 -21.89
C GLU A 138 6.51 4.71 -21.09
N PRO A 139 5.92 3.90 -20.19
CA PRO A 139 4.78 4.34 -19.41
C PRO A 139 5.18 5.49 -18.46
N LEU A 140 4.28 6.45 -18.28
CA LEU A 140 4.49 7.64 -17.45
C LEU A 140 4.16 7.32 -15.99
N PRO A 141 5.02 7.67 -15.02
CA PRO A 141 4.74 7.42 -13.61
C PRO A 141 3.56 8.29 -13.12
N SER A 142 2.63 7.69 -12.37
CA SER A 142 1.58 8.45 -11.69
C SER A 142 2.01 8.92 -10.30
N TYR A 143 1.29 9.88 -9.74
CA TYR A 143 1.45 10.26 -8.33
C TYR A 143 1.20 9.07 -7.38
N ASN A 144 0.32 8.15 -7.75
CA ASN A 144 0.05 6.94 -6.98
C ASN A 144 1.31 6.06 -6.87
N LEU A 145 2.02 5.84 -7.99
CA LEU A 145 3.28 5.09 -7.97
C LEU A 145 4.36 5.81 -7.17
N MET A 146 4.43 7.14 -7.25
CA MET A 146 5.38 7.90 -6.45
C MET A 146 5.11 7.73 -4.95
N GLY A 147 3.85 7.76 -4.53
CA GLY A 147 3.43 7.44 -3.17
C GLY A 147 3.92 6.06 -2.71
N VAL A 148 3.62 5.01 -3.49
CA VAL A 148 4.08 3.64 -3.18
C VAL A 148 5.60 3.56 -3.06
N ARG A 149 6.35 4.17 -4.00
CA ARG A 149 7.81 4.15 -3.98
C ARG A 149 8.37 4.82 -2.74
N GLU A 150 7.81 5.97 -2.36
CA GLU A 150 8.19 6.66 -1.13
C GLU A 150 7.90 5.83 0.12
N GLY A 151 6.76 5.14 0.17
CA GLY A 151 6.41 4.25 1.28
C GLY A 151 7.39 3.09 1.41
N ILE A 152 7.72 2.44 0.29
CA ILE A 152 8.72 1.37 0.25
C ILE A 152 10.09 1.88 0.75
N ASP A 153 10.48 3.09 0.39
CA ASP A 153 11.72 3.68 0.87
C ASP A 153 11.65 4.00 2.38
N ASP A 154 10.51 4.45 2.90
CA ASP A 154 10.30 4.64 4.34
C ASP A 154 10.51 3.34 5.13
N ILE A 155 9.96 2.22 4.66
CA ILE A 155 10.19 0.90 5.28
C ILE A 155 11.66 0.53 5.27
N LYS A 156 12.35 0.73 4.15
CA LYS A 156 13.79 0.42 4.07
C LYS A 156 14.59 1.26 5.06
N TYR A 157 14.25 2.53 5.26
CA TYR A 157 14.91 3.37 6.25
C TYR A 157 14.64 2.89 7.68
N LEU A 158 13.39 2.60 8.03
CA LEU A 158 13.03 2.04 9.33
C LEU A 158 13.77 0.73 9.61
N TYR A 159 13.74 -0.22 8.68
CA TYR A 159 14.47 -1.47 8.79
C TYR A 159 15.99 -1.26 8.91
N THR A 160 16.55 -0.33 8.13
CA THR A 160 17.98 0.00 8.20
C THR A 160 18.36 0.57 9.55
N LEU A 161 17.50 1.40 10.16
CA LEU A 161 17.71 1.94 11.51
C LEU A 161 17.70 0.82 12.56
N GLU A 162 16.74 -0.09 12.50
CA GLU A 162 16.68 -1.27 13.39
C GLU A 162 17.97 -2.09 13.31
N LYS A 163 18.47 -2.37 12.10
CA LYS A 163 19.75 -3.07 11.91
C LYS A 163 20.97 -2.26 12.35
N ALA A 164 20.94 -0.94 12.21
CA ALA A 164 22.00 -0.09 12.74
C ALA A 164 22.03 -0.10 14.28
N ILE A 165 20.86 -0.09 14.93
CA ILE A 165 20.74 -0.21 16.40
C ILE A 165 21.29 -1.56 16.87
N GLU A 166 20.96 -2.67 16.20
CA GLU A 166 21.47 -4.00 16.56
C GLU A 166 23.01 -4.05 16.56
N THR A 167 23.63 -3.46 15.53
CA THR A 167 25.05 -3.64 15.23
C THR A 167 25.98 -2.56 15.78
N SER A 168 25.48 -1.37 16.11
CA SER A 168 26.33 -0.27 16.59
C SER A 168 26.99 -0.56 17.95
N ALA A 169 28.08 0.13 18.27
CA ALA A 169 28.66 0.15 19.62
C ALA A 169 28.31 1.43 20.40
N ASN A 170 27.69 2.42 19.75
CA ASN A 170 27.37 3.71 20.34
C ASN A 170 26.06 3.62 21.16
N SER A 171 26.18 3.33 22.45
CA SER A 171 25.02 3.14 23.34
C SER A 171 24.10 4.36 23.43
N THR A 172 24.65 5.57 23.36
CA THR A 172 23.86 6.81 23.42
C THR A 172 23.00 6.94 22.17
N LYS A 173 23.59 6.73 20.97
CA LYS A 173 22.83 6.81 19.72
C LYS A 173 21.86 5.66 19.53
N LYS A 174 22.15 4.48 20.09
CA LYS A 174 21.18 3.38 20.13
C LYS A 174 19.93 3.77 20.91
N GLN A 175 20.10 4.40 22.07
CA GLN A 175 18.98 4.82 22.90
C GLN A 175 18.13 5.87 22.17
N GLU A 176 18.76 6.90 21.61
CA GLU A 176 18.06 7.95 20.85
C GLU A 176 17.27 7.36 19.67
N ALA A 177 17.88 6.44 18.93
CA ALA A 177 17.22 5.76 17.82
C ALA A 177 16.08 4.84 18.24
N GLN A 178 16.23 4.14 19.37
CA GLN A 178 15.15 3.32 19.92
C GLN A 178 13.98 4.18 20.39
N GLU A 179 14.25 5.31 21.06
CA GLU A 179 13.23 6.26 21.49
C GLU A 179 12.43 6.82 20.29
N LEU A 180 13.10 7.10 19.17
CA LEU A 180 12.42 7.51 17.93
C LEU A 180 11.52 6.40 17.38
N LEU A 181 12.01 5.17 17.27
CA LEU A 181 11.19 4.04 16.80
C LEU A 181 9.99 3.79 17.71
N ASP A 182 10.17 3.93 19.02
CA ASP A 182 9.10 3.76 20.00
C ASP A 182 8.04 4.88 19.90
N ASP A 183 8.44 6.14 19.67
CA ASP A 183 7.51 7.25 19.37
C ASP A 183 6.69 6.98 18.10
N ILE A 184 7.36 6.53 17.02
CA ILE A 184 6.69 6.19 15.76
C ILE A 184 5.69 5.06 15.99
N ARG A 185 6.07 3.97 16.69
CA ARG A 185 5.15 2.86 17.02
C ARG A 185 3.98 3.33 17.86
N GLN A 186 4.23 4.14 18.88
CA GLN A 186 3.19 4.64 19.78
C GLN A 186 2.17 5.47 19.00
N LYS A 187 2.62 6.36 18.11
CA LYS A 187 1.73 7.17 17.26
C LYS A 187 1.00 6.35 16.20
N SER A 188 1.60 5.24 15.78
CA SER A 188 1.00 4.28 14.84
C SER A 188 0.07 3.27 15.54
N THR A 189 -0.09 3.36 16.86
CA THR A 189 -0.99 2.51 17.64
C THR A 189 -2.18 3.34 18.09
N ILE A 190 -3.24 3.34 17.29
CA ILE A 190 -4.50 3.99 17.67
C ILE A 190 -5.45 2.93 18.20
N VAL A 191 -6.10 3.19 19.34
CA VAL A 191 -7.21 2.35 19.77
C VAL A 191 -8.45 2.77 19.00
N MET A 192 -8.88 1.92 18.08
CA MET A 192 -10.14 2.09 17.36
C MET A 192 -11.30 1.77 18.31
N ASP A 193 -12.01 2.80 18.78
CA ASP A 193 -13.25 2.62 19.53
C ASP A 193 -14.44 2.65 18.57
N CYS A 194 -14.74 1.49 17.97
CA CYS A 194 -15.92 1.33 17.12
C CYS A 194 -17.24 1.55 17.88
N GLU A 195 -17.23 1.54 19.21
CA GLU A 195 -18.41 1.79 20.04
C GLU A 195 -18.62 3.27 20.34
N ALA A 196 -17.68 4.15 19.98
CA ALA A 196 -17.76 5.58 20.29
C ALA A 196 -19.06 6.22 19.74
N PRO A 197 -19.69 7.15 20.49
CA PRO A 197 -21.00 7.71 20.14
C PRO A 197 -21.08 8.40 18.76
N GLU A 198 -19.95 8.87 18.23
CA GLU A 198 -19.84 9.46 16.89
C GLU A 198 -20.00 8.45 15.75
N TYR A 199 -19.71 7.17 15.96
CA TYR A 199 -19.82 6.10 14.94
C TYR A 199 -21.11 5.26 15.06
N GLN A 200 -21.79 5.33 16.21
CA GLN A 200 -23.08 4.65 16.45
C GLN A 200 -24.23 5.04 15.48
N PRO A 201 -24.37 6.30 15.01
CA PRO A 201 -25.47 6.67 14.11
C PRO A 201 -25.37 6.04 12.72
N THR A 202 -24.14 5.74 12.26
CA THR A 202 -23.88 5.12 10.96
C THR A 202 -23.66 3.61 11.08
N GLY A 203 -23.31 3.11 12.28
CA GLY A 203 -22.93 1.71 12.51
C GLY A 203 -21.64 1.31 11.81
N LYS A 204 -20.89 2.27 11.26
CA LYS A 204 -19.68 2.03 10.47
C LYS A 204 -18.47 2.53 11.24
N CYS A 205 -17.63 1.60 11.65
CA CYS A 205 -16.33 1.93 12.23
C CYS A 205 -15.45 2.60 11.16
N PRO A 206 -14.67 3.64 11.50
CA PRO A 206 -13.73 4.23 10.56
C PRO A 206 -12.65 3.22 10.15
N ASP A 207 -12.11 3.39 8.94
CA ASP A 207 -10.95 2.63 8.50
C ASP A 207 -9.74 2.94 9.40
N TYR A 208 -9.01 1.90 9.84
CA TYR A 208 -7.89 2.07 10.78
C TYR A 208 -6.81 2.98 10.22
N VAL A 209 -6.53 2.83 8.93
CA VAL A 209 -5.49 3.61 8.27
C VAL A 209 -5.93 5.06 8.15
N ASP A 210 -7.21 5.30 7.85
CA ASP A 210 -7.77 6.66 7.81
C ASP A 210 -7.73 7.34 9.19
N LEU A 211 -7.91 6.58 10.28
CA LEU A 211 -7.70 7.11 11.63
C LEU A 211 -6.24 7.49 11.87
N MET A 212 -5.29 6.64 11.51
CA MET A 212 -3.86 6.96 11.70
C MET A 212 -3.43 8.20 10.93
N GLN A 213 -3.93 8.37 9.72
CA GLN A 213 -3.65 9.54 8.88
C GLN A 213 -4.22 10.86 9.44
N GLN A 214 -5.16 10.82 10.40
CA GLN A 214 -5.59 12.02 11.13
C GLN A 214 -4.56 12.49 12.17
N HIS A 215 -3.69 11.59 12.63
CA HIS A 215 -2.70 11.85 13.68
C HIS A 215 -1.26 11.91 13.16
N ILE A 216 -1.02 11.30 12.01
CA ILE A 216 0.27 11.28 11.32
C ILE A 216 0.06 12.04 10.02
N THR A 217 0.80 13.12 9.81
CA THR A 217 0.71 13.93 8.58
C THR A 217 1.85 13.57 7.62
N PRO A 218 1.75 13.92 6.33
CA PRO A 218 2.87 13.74 5.39
C PRO A 218 4.16 14.39 5.87
N GLU A 219 4.08 15.62 6.41
CA GLU A 219 5.22 16.37 6.93
C GLU A 219 5.87 15.67 8.11
N GLN A 220 5.07 15.01 8.97
CA GLN A 220 5.59 14.24 10.09
C GLN A 220 6.42 13.04 9.62
N ILE A 221 6.00 12.35 8.56
CA ILE A 221 6.78 11.25 7.98
C ILE A 221 8.08 11.78 7.36
N ASP A 222 8.06 12.95 6.72
CA ASP A 222 9.28 13.55 6.17
C ASP A 222 10.28 13.96 7.26
N VAL A 223 9.79 14.49 8.38
CA VAL A 223 10.62 14.77 9.57
C VAL A 223 11.25 13.49 10.08
N TRP A 224 10.46 12.42 10.29
CA TRP A 224 10.98 11.13 10.74
C TRP A 224 11.99 10.54 9.77
N ARG A 225 11.72 10.56 8.46
CA ARG A 225 12.66 10.07 7.45
C ARG A 225 14.03 10.73 7.60
N LYS A 226 14.07 12.05 7.81
CA LYS A 226 15.31 12.79 8.01
C LYS A 226 16.02 12.37 9.30
N GLU A 227 15.30 12.34 10.42
CA GLU A 227 15.85 11.94 11.72
C GLU A 227 16.39 10.51 11.69
N ILE A 228 15.67 9.60 11.05
CA ILE A 228 16.07 8.21 10.82
C ILE A 228 17.39 8.16 10.05
N VAL A 229 17.51 8.92 8.95
CA VAL A 229 18.75 8.95 8.15
C VAL A 229 19.92 9.48 8.96
N ASP A 230 19.74 10.57 9.70
CA ASP A 230 20.79 11.17 10.54
C ASP A 230 21.26 10.16 11.61
N LEU A 231 20.33 9.45 12.25
CA LEU A 231 20.65 8.41 13.24
C LEU A 231 21.35 7.19 12.62
N ILE A 232 20.94 6.76 11.42
CA ILE A 232 21.63 5.67 10.70
C ILE A 232 23.11 6.04 10.46
N LEU A 233 23.39 7.29 10.11
CA LEU A 233 24.75 7.76 9.87
C LEU A 233 25.56 7.80 11.17
N ASP A 234 24.99 8.35 12.25
CA ASP A 234 25.61 8.44 13.57
C ASP A 234 25.87 7.05 14.21
N LEU A 235 25.02 6.06 13.94
CA LEU A 235 25.19 4.69 14.44
C LEU A 235 26.31 3.94 13.73
N LYS A 236 26.67 4.36 12.50
CA LYS A 236 27.72 3.75 11.67
C LYS A 236 29.10 4.39 11.84
N SER A 237 29.18 5.59 12.40
CA SER A 237 30.43 6.30 12.70
C SER A 237 31.12 5.77 13.95
#